data_AF-A0A1S9DYC5-F1
#
_entry.id   AF-A0A1S9DYC5-F1
#
_cell.length_a   1.000
_cell.length_b   1.000
_cell.length_c   1.000
_cell.angle_alpha   90.00
_cell.angle_beta   90.00
_cell.angle_gamma   90.00
#
_symmetry.space_group_name_H-M   'P 1'
#
loop_
_entity.id
_entity.type
_entity.pdbx_description
1 polymer ?
#
loop_
_entity_poly.entity_id
_entity_poly.type
_entity_poly.pdbx_seq_one_letter_code
_entity_poly.pdbx_strand_id
1 'polypeptide(L)'
;MVQYYESISDDIRDWALRQSVFFVASAPLRGRHVNLSPKGLPDASFAILGPNEAAYVDATGSGNETISHIRENGRITVMFCSFDKTPRILRLFCTGSVIEWNEPEFPQYLERMGGKNVTGARAIIRMDVFKVQTSCGYGVPQLALTHDPETDEVKPYLKDRETMGYWAGKKVSAGQMRAYQQECNSSSLDGLPGLHSALRDNHKSVWRAQLAGWMNRHRDELEMTKTSILLLFVVDTAVSEVDVLVIGAGPTGLGAAKRLQQLNNASWLIVDSIETLGGLASTDATLEGFAGMLSSLTTSTPTTDSTKLCPSQLTGTSIMLEVSESSYKTVNHNTLLADSVQGLINTDLLKPDDEVVSTYVCRFDHGYPTPSLERYGAMTNILIYLQEKNILSQGRFGSWKYGVGNQDHSFMLGVEAVELILFSGFEVTLSNPDFVNSRANTECRLASTKVVRR
;
A
#
# COMPACT_ATOMS: atom_id res chain seq x y z
N MET A 1 -24.87 -13.13 -39.37
CA MET A 1 -23.91 -12.05 -39.06
C MET A 1 -23.77 -11.99 -37.55
N VAL A 2 -22.64 -11.52 -37.02
CA VAL A 2 -22.51 -11.29 -35.58
C VAL A 2 -23.44 -10.15 -35.17
N GLN A 3 -24.15 -10.28 -34.05
CA GLN A 3 -24.96 -9.21 -33.47
C GLN A 3 -24.49 -8.93 -32.04
N TYR A 4 -24.63 -7.68 -31.62
CA TYR A 4 -24.26 -7.22 -30.29
C TYR A 4 -25.44 -6.58 -29.60
N TYR A 5 -25.54 -6.79 -28.29
CA TYR A 5 -26.57 -6.22 -27.43
C TYR A 5 -25.91 -5.70 -26.14
N GLU A 6 -26.49 -4.65 -25.55
CA GLU A 6 -26.02 -4.09 -24.28
C GLU A 6 -26.46 -4.95 -23.08
N SER A 7 -27.51 -5.75 -23.25
CA SER A 7 -28.11 -6.56 -22.19
C SER A 7 -28.68 -7.89 -22.71
N ILE A 8 -29.00 -8.78 -21.79
CA ILE A 8 -29.65 -10.07 -22.01
C ILE A 8 -31.16 -9.84 -22.10
N SER A 9 -31.73 -10.00 -23.29
CA SER A 9 -33.17 -10.03 -23.49
C SER A 9 -33.78 -11.34 -23.01
N ASP A 10 -35.10 -11.36 -22.78
CA ASP A 10 -35.83 -12.55 -22.34
C ASP A 10 -35.66 -13.73 -23.33
N ASP A 11 -35.66 -13.47 -24.64
CA ASP A 11 -35.46 -14.53 -25.65
C ASP A 11 -34.04 -15.12 -25.61
N ILE A 12 -33.03 -14.29 -25.31
CA ILE A 12 -31.64 -14.74 -25.15
C ILE A 12 -31.51 -15.55 -23.86
N ARG A 13 -32.12 -15.09 -22.77
CA ARG A 13 -32.16 -15.82 -21.49
C ARG A 13 -32.74 -17.21 -21.68
N ASP A 14 -33.94 -17.29 -22.25
CA ASP A 14 -34.67 -18.55 -22.41
C ASP A 14 -33.97 -19.48 -23.41
N TRP A 15 -33.26 -18.93 -24.39
CA TRP A 15 -32.41 -19.72 -25.29
C TRP A 15 -31.16 -20.25 -24.59
N ALA A 16 -30.48 -19.44 -23.77
CA ALA A 16 -29.24 -19.81 -23.08
C ALA A 16 -29.47 -20.92 -22.05
N LEU A 17 -30.54 -20.81 -21.25
CA LEU A 17 -30.86 -21.78 -20.21
C LEU A 17 -31.26 -23.16 -20.77
N ARG A 18 -31.75 -23.22 -22.01
CA ARG A 18 -32.07 -24.50 -22.70
C ARG A 18 -30.84 -25.29 -23.17
N GLN A 19 -29.66 -24.70 -23.17
CA GLN A 19 -28.46 -25.41 -23.65
C GLN A 19 -27.98 -26.41 -22.60
N SER A 20 -27.41 -27.54 -23.04
CA SER A 20 -26.93 -28.58 -22.11
C SER A 20 -25.58 -28.28 -21.48
N VAL A 21 -24.80 -27.37 -22.07
CA VAL A 21 -23.44 -27.02 -21.65
C VAL A 21 -23.16 -25.54 -21.90
N PHE A 22 -22.39 -24.94 -21.00
CA PHE A 22 -21.79 -23.62 -21.18
C PHE A 22 -20.29 -23.69 -20.94
N PHE A 23 -19.57 -22.70 -21.44
CA PHE A 23 -18.12 -22.63 -21.34
C PHE A 23 -17.74 -21.35 -20.62
N VAL A 24 -16.80 -21.46 -19.69
CA VAL A 24 -16.29 -20.33 -18.93
C VAL A 24 -14.84 -20.10 -19.35
N ALA A 25 -14.55 -18.92 -19.89
CA ALA A 25 -13.20 -18.47 -20.21
C ALA A 25 -12.77 -17.38 -19.23
N SER A 26 -11.55 -17.48 -18.73
CA SER A 26 -10.91 -16.49 -17.86
C SER A 26 -9.41 -16.47 -18.10
N ALA A 27 -8.76 -15.33 -17.81
CA ALA A 27 -7.32 -15.20 -17.97
C ALA A 27 -6.75 -14.28 -16.88
N PRO A 28 -5.53 -14.55 -16.38
CA PRO A 28 -4.87 -13.65 -15.48
C PRO A 28 -4.33 -12.44 -16.25
N LEU A 29 -3.96 -11.36 -15.54
CA LEU A 29 -3.22 -10.24 -16.08
C LEU A 29 -1.82 -10.70 -16.50
N ARG A 30 -1.24 -11.63 -15.73
CA ARG A 30 0.09 -12.17 -15.94
C ARG A 30 0.05 -13.70 -16.01
N GLY A 31 0.56 -14.25 -17.10
CA GLY A 31 0.57 -15.68 -17.33
C GLY A 31 0.64 -16.00 -18.81
N ARG A 32 0.99 -17.25 -19.14
CA ARG A 32 1.10 -17.69 -20.54
C ARG A 32 -0.16 -18.39 -21.05
N HIS A 33 -1.00 -18.90 -20.17
CA HIS A 33 -2.15 -19.71 -20.52
C HIS A 33 -3.46 -18.94 -20.27
N VAL A 34 -4.50 -19.34 -21.01
CA VAL A 34 -5.87 -18.86 -20.85
C VAL A 34 -6.70 -20.05 -20.39
N ASN A 35 -7.51 -19.88 -19.35
CA ASN A 35 -8.37 -20.94 -18.85
C ASN A 35 -9.66 -21.00 -19.66
N LEU A 36 -10.11 -22.23 -19.95
CA LEU A 36 -11.39 -22.52 -20.59
C LEU A 36 -11.98 -23.80 -19.98
N SER A 37 -13.15 -23.68 -19.36
CA SER A 37 -13.78 -24.79 -18.64
C SER A 37 -15.21 -25.03 -19.16
N PRO A 38 -15.52 -26.21 -19.73
CA PRO A 38 -16.90 -26.61 -20.00
C PRO A 38 -17.61 -26.95 -18.69
N LYS A 39 -18.87 -26.52 -18.56
CA LYS A 39 -19.74 -26.78 -17.41
C LYS A 39 -21.10 -27.29 -17.90
N GLY A 40 -21.54 -28.41 -17.33
CA GLY A 40 -22.83 -29.02 -17.63
C GLY A 40 -23.92 -28.60 -16.64
N LEU A 41 -25.13 -29.12 -16.87
CA LEU A 41 -26.31 -28.89 -16.02
C LEU A 41 -26.60 -27.40 -15.76
N PRO A 42 -26.83 -26.57 -16.81
CA PRO A 42 -27.07 -25.15 -16.62
C PRO A 42 -28.33 -24.88 -15.79
N ASP A 43 -29.37 -25.70 -15.96
CA ASP A 43 -30.59 -25.63 -15.14
C ASP A 43 -30.33 -25.82 -13.65
N ALA A 44 -29.30 -26.60 -13.27
CA ALA A 44 -28.98 -26.87 -11.87
C ALA A 44 -27.96 -25.88 -11.28
N SER A 45 -27.19 -25.19 -12.13
CA SER A 45 -26.00 -24.43 -11.69
C SER A 45 -25.96 -22.98 -12.13
N PHE A 46 -26.67 -22.58 -13.19
CA PHE A 46 -26.63 -21.25 -13.78
C PHE A 46 -27.95 -20.51 -13.60
N ALA A 47 -27.89 -19.20 -13.35
CA ALA A 47 -29.04 -18.33 -13.26
C ALA A 47 -28.76 -16.99 -13.97
N ILE A 48 -29.76 -16.46 -14.66
CA ILE A 48 -29.75 -15.09 -15.18
C ILE A 48 -30.72 -14.31 -14.29
N LEU A 49 -30.18 -13.41 -13.49
CA LEU A 49 -30.90 -12.71 -12.42
C LEU A 49 -31.50 -11.38 -12.89
N GLY A 50 -31.03 -10.87 -14.02
CA GLY A 50 -31.52 -9.65 -14.64
C GLY A 50 -30.92 -9.42 -16.03
N PRO A 51 -31.22 -8.28 -16.66
CA PRO A 51 -30.72 -7.96 -18.01
C PRO A 51 -29.20 -7.86 -18.10
N ASN A 52 -28.51 -7.57 -16.99
CA ASN A 52 -27.06 -7.42 -16.93
C ASN A 52 -26.43 -8.21 -15.78
N GLU A 53 -27.13 -9.20 -15.23
CA GLU A 53 -26.66 -9.97 -14.07
C GLU A 53 -26.88 -11.46 -14.33
N ALA A 54 -25.81 -12.23 -14.22
CA ALA A 54 -25.85 -13.69 -14.26
C ALA A 54 -24.97 -14.26 -13.16
N ALA A 55 -25.23 -15.50 -12.77
CA ALA A 55 -24.43 -16.19 -11.77
C ALA A 55 -24.39 -17.69 -12.05
N TYR A 56 -23.32 -18.34 -11.62
CA TYR A 56 -23.31 -19.80 -11.56
C TYR A 56 -22.70 -20.32 -10.27
N VAL A 57 -23.19 -21.46 -9.80
CA VAL A 57 -22.67 -22.18 -8.65
C VAL A 57 -21.46 -23.01 -9.10
N ASP A 58 -20.28 -22.71 -8.55
CA ASP A 58 -19.05 -23.44 -8.80
C ASP A 58 -18.91 -24.59 -7.81
N ALA A 59 -18.96 -25.82 -8.33
CA ALA A 59 -18.70 -27.03 -7.56
C ALA A 59 -17.19 -27.26 -7.38
N THR A 60 -16.85 -27.95 -6.30
CA THR A 60 -15.47 -28.34 -5.98
C THR A 60 -14.94 -29.28 -7.06
N GLY A 61 -13.81 -28.89 -7.66
CA GLY A 61 -13.03 -29.70 -8.59
C GLY A 61 -11.53 -29.56 -8.29
N SER A 62 -10.69 -30.16 -9.12
CA SER A 62 -9.22 -30.19 -8.92
C SER A 62 -8.51 -28.84 -9.13
N GLY A 63 -9.13 -27.89 -9.84
CA GLY A 63 -8.57 -26.57 -10.11
C GLY A 63 -9.51 -25.42 -9.74
N ASN A 64 -8.97 -24.20 -9.68
CA ASN A 64 -9.70 -22.97 -9.31
C ASN A 64 -9.33 -21.74 -10.16
N GLU A 65 -8.77 -21.94 -11.36
CA GLU A 65 -8.31 -20.90 -12.29
C GLU A 65 -9.29 -19.72 -12.42
N THR A 66 -10.58 -19.99 -12.65
CA THR A 66 -11.59 -18.93 -12.77
C THR A 66 -11.74 -18.09 -11.51
N ILE A 67 -11.71 -18.70 -10.33
CA ILE A 67 -11.76 -17.97 -9.05
C ILE A 67 -10.53 -17.07 -8.92
N SER A 68 -9.34 -17.62 -9.19
CA SER A 68 -8.07 -16.89 -9.12
C SER A 68 -8.04 -15.69 -10.08
N HIS A 69 -8.43 -15.89 -11.35
CA HIS A 69 -8.46 -14.82 -12.36
C HIS A 69 -9.48 -13.73 -12.02
N ILE A 70 -10.66 -14.11 -11.52
CA ILE A 70 -11.68 -13.15 -11.11
C ILE A 70 -11.19 -12.31 -9.93
N ARG A 71 -10.55 -12.93 -8.93
CA ARG A 71 -9.99 -12.18 -7.80
C ARG A 71 -8.89 -11.22 -8.21
N GLU A 72 -8.08 -11.58 -9.21
CA GLU A 72 -7.01 -10.71 -9.70
C GLU A 72 -7.55 -9.53 -10.53
N ASN A 73 -8.45 -9.80 -11.48
CA ASN A 73 -8.82 -8.82 -12.50
C ASN A 73 -10.28 -8.82 -12.95
N GLY A 74 -11.10 -9.74 -12.43
CA GLY A 74 -12.53 -9.82 -12.72
C GLY A 74 -12.90 -10.31 -14.12
N ARG A 75 -11.95 -10.55 -15.04
CA ARG A 75 -12.30 -10.86 -16.44
C ARG A 75 -12.83 -12.29 -16.59
N ILE A 76 -14.07 -12.38 -17.06
CA ILE A 76 -14.72 -13.65 -17.37
C ILE A 76 -15.60 -13.51 -18.61
N THR A 77 -15.66 -14.56 -19.42
CA THR A 77 -16.61 -14.68 -20.53
C THR A 77 -17.32 -16.01 -20.43
N VAL A 78 -18.64 -15.99 -20.52
CA VAL A 78 -19.45 -17.20 -20.60
C VAL A 78 -19.94 -17.38 -22.02
N MET A 79 -19.79 -18.59 -22.56
CA MET A 79 -20.27 -18.93 -23.89
C MET A 79 -21.27 -20.08 -23.83
N PHE A 80 -22.37 -19.94 -24.57
CA PHE A 80 -23.30 -21.03 -24.87
C PHE A 80 -23.25 -21.33 -26.37
N CYS A 81 -23.43 -22.58 -26.75
CA CYS A 81 -23.57 -22.97 -28.16
C CYS A 81 -24.66 -24.02 -28.34
N SER A 82 -25.31 -23.97 -29.50
CA SER A 82 -26.33 -24.93 -29.90
C SER A 82 -25.72 -26.15 -30.60
N PHE A 83 -26.08 -27.33 -30.09
CA PHE A 83 -25.89 -28.62 -30.76
C PHE A 83 -27.15 -29.07 -31.51
N ASP A 84 -28.19 -28.22 -31.57
CA ASP A 84 -29.43 -28.49 -32.30
C ASP A 84 -29.33 -28.10 -33.77
N LYS A 85 -30.41 -28.38 -34.53
CA LYS A 85 -30.55 -28.04 -35.95
C LYS A 85 -30.20 -26.58 -36.27
N THR A 86 -30.57 -25.63 -35.41
CA THR A 86 -30.30 -24.20 -35.61
C THR A 86 -28.97 -23.80 -34.96
N PRO A 87 -27.94 -23.42 -35.73
CA PRO A 87 -26.65 -23.06 -35.17
C PRO A 87 -26.70 -21.66 -34.55
N ARG A 88 -26.23 -21.55 -33.31
CA ARG A 88 -26.08 -20.28 -32.61
C ARG A 88 -25.02 -20.40 -31.53
N ILE A 89 -24.20 -19.36 -31.40
CA ILE A 89 -23.28 -19.15 -30.29
C ILE A 89 -23.67 -17.86 -29.60
N LEU A 90 -23.73 -17.88 -28.27
CA LEU A 90 -23.93 -16.71 -27.41
C LEU A 90 -22.66 -16.51 -26.58
N ARG A 91 -22.19 -15.27 -26.46
CA ARG A 91 -21.16 -14.88 -25.50
C ARG A 91 -21.70 -13.79 -24.59
N LEU A 92 -21.51 -13.95 -23.30
CA LEU A 92 -21.69 -12.95 -22.26
C LEU A 92 -20.31 -12.48 -21.84
N PHE A 93 -19.98 -11.23 -22.13
CA PHE A 93 -18.76 -10.58 -21.65
C PHE A 93 -19.06 -9.91 -20.32
N CYS A 94 -18.32 -10.31 -19.28
CA CYS A 94 -18.67 -9.95 -17.92
C CYS A 94 -17.45 -9.52 -17.10
N THR A 95 -17.72 -8.76 -16.05
CA THR A 95 -16.85 -8.65 -14.89
C THR A 95 -17.40 -9.56 -13.80
N GLY A 96 -16.56 -10.38 -13.19
CA GLY A 96 -16.96 -11.34 -12.17
C GLY A 96 -16.62 -10.90 -10.75
N SER A 97 -17.33 -11.48 -9.79
CA SER A 97 -16.94 -11.54 -8.38
C SER A 97 -17.19 -12.95 -7.83
N VAL A 98 -16.55 -13.28 -6.71
CA VAL A 98 -16.63 -14.59 -6.06
C VAL A 98 -17.29 -14.41 -4.70
N ILE A 99 -18.32 -15.21 -4.44
CA ILE A 99 -18.96 -15.33 -3.13
C ILE A 99 -18.69 -16.74 -2.63
N GLU A 100 -17.88 -16.91 -1.59
CA GLU A 100 -17.50 -18.24 -1.09
C GLU A 100 -18.57 -18.84 -0.17
N TRP A 101 -18.58 -20.17 -0.05
CA TRP A 101 -19.58 -20.93 0.74
C TRP A 101 -19.69 -20.49 2.22
N ASN A 102 -18.62 -19.93 2.79
CA ASN A 102 -18.53 -19.47 4.18
C ASN A 102 -18.91 -17.99 4.35
N GLU A 103 -19.22 -17.28 3.28
CA GLU A 103 -19.63 -15.89 3.35
C GLU A 103 -21.12 -15.76 3.66
N PRO A 104 -21.54 -14.74 4.44
CA PRO A 104 -22.92 -14.57 4.86
C PRO A 104 -23.89 -14.31 3.69
N GLU A 105 -23.36 -13.84 2.56
CA GLU A 105 -24.12 -13.53 1.35
C GLU A 105 -24.47 -14.80 0.55
N PHE A 106 -23.72 -15.89 0.72
CA PHE A 106 -23.86 -17.10 -0.09
C PHE A 106 -25.27 -17.71 -0.06
N PRO A 107 -25.90 -17.95 1.12
CA PRO A 107 -27.23 -18.54 1.17
C PRO A 107 -28.30 -17.63 0.53
N GLN A 108 -28.22 -16.32 0.80
CA GLN A 108 -29.15 -15.33 0.26
C GLN A 108 -29.07 -15.25 -1.27
N TYR A 109 -27.85 -15.34 -1.80
CA TYR A 109 -27.63 -15.33 -3.24
C TYR A 109 -28.10 -16.62 -3.90
N LEU A 110 -27.92 -17.76 -3.24
CA LEU A 110 -28.41 -19.05 -3.72
C LEU A 110 -29.95 -19.09 -3.81
N GLU A 111 -30.64 -18.47 -2.85
CA GLU A 111 -32.09 -18.28 -2.91
C GLU A 111 -32.50 -17.41 -4.10
N ARG A 112 -31.81 -16.29 -4.36
CA ARG A 112 -32.04 -15.45 -5.57
C ARG A 112 -31.87 -16.23 -6.87
N MET A 113 -30.98 -17.22 -6.89
CA MET A 113 -30.78 -18.10 -8.04
C MET A 113 -31.89 -19.16 -8.21
N GLY A 114 -32.92 -19.16 -7.35
CA GLY A 114 -34.02 -20.12 -7.37
C GLY A 114 -33.72 -21.39 -6.57
N GLY A 115 -32.89 -21.28 -5.52
CA GLY A 115 -32.56 -22.40 -4.63
C GLY A 115 -31.78 -23.52 -5.32
N LYS A 116 -30.91 -23.16 -6.28
CA LYS A 116 -30.07 -24.13 -6.99
C LYS A 116 -29.28 -24.97 -6.00
N ASN A 117 -29.26 -26.27 -6.18
CA ASN A 117 -28.50 -27.18 -5.31
C ASN A 117 -27.48 -27.95 -6.15
N VAL A 118 -26.21 -27.60 -5.98
CA VAL A 118 -25.09 -28.29 -6.60
C VAL A 118 -24.28 -28.96 -5.48
N THR A 119 -24.27 -30.29 -5.46
CA THR A 119 -23.49 -31.05 -4.49
C THR A 119 -22.02 -30.66 -4.57
N GLY A 120 -21.43 -30.29 -3.44
CA GLY A 120 -20.04 -29.84 -3.36
C GLY A 120 -19.80 -28.41 -3.84
N ALA A 121 -20.83 -27.55 -3.89
CA ALA A 121 -20.68 -26.12 -4.14
C ALA A 121 -19.63 -25.49 -3.20
N ARG A 122 -18.67 -24.76 -3.77
CA ARG A 122 -17.62 -24.03 -3.03
C ARG A 122 -17.75 -22.52 -3.14
N ALA A 123 -18.33 -22.02 -4.23
CA ALA A 123 -18.50 -20.59 -4.46
C ALA A 123 -19.65 -20.33 -5.44
N ILE A 124 -20.20 -19.12 -5.40
CA ILE A 124 -21.02 -18.56 -6.46
C ILE A 124 -20.15 -17.57 -7.22
N ILE A 125 -20.10 -17.73 -8.55
CA ILE A 125 -19.47 -16.79 -9.45
C ILE A 125 -20.54 -15.85 -9.95
N ARG A 126 -20.61 -14.67 -9.35
CA ARG A 126 -21.47 -13.58 -9.81
C ARG A 126 -20.81 -12.89 -10.99
N MET A 127 -21.60 -12.49 -11.98
CA MET A 127 -21.15 -11.86 -13.21
C MET A 127 -22.04 -10.68 -13.56
N ASP A 128 -21.42 -9.51 -13.66
CA ASP A 128 -22.03 -8.29 -14.20
C ASP A 128 -21.74 -8.25 -15.71
N VAL A 129 -22.77 -8.45 -16.52
CA VAL A 129 -22.72 -8.57 -17.97
C VAL A 129 -22.75 -7.19 -18.59
N PHE A 130 -21.67 -6.78 -19.25
CA PHE A 130 -21.60 -5.46 -19.91
C PHE A 130 -21.78 -5.52 -21.42
N LYS A 131 -21.70 -6.71 -22.02
CA LYS A 131 -21.90 -6.89 -23.47
C LYS A 131 -22.32 -8.31 -23.81
N VAL A 132 -23.28 -8.43 -24.71
CA VAL A 132 -23.78 -9.70 -25.24
C VAL A 132 -23.48 -9.80 -26.73
N GLN A 133 -23.06 -10.98 -27.19
CA GLN A 133 -22.77 -11.24 -28.59
C GLN A 133 -23.41 -12.54 -29.05
N THR A 134 -24.13 -12.51 -30.19
CA THR A 134 -24.60 -13.72 -30.87
C THR A 134 -23.85 -13.91 -32.19
N SER A 135 -23.55 -15.16 -32.56
CA SER A 135 -22.94 -15.50 -33.84
C SER A 135 -23.44 -16.81 -34.43
N CYS A 136 -23.21 -16.99 -35.74
CA CYS A 136 -23.93 -17.97 -36.55
C CYS A 136 -23.50 -19.43 -36.38
N GLY A 137 -22.49 -19.78 -35.58
CA GLY A 137 -22.17 -21.17 -35.21
C GLY A 137 -22.06 -22.22 -36.34
N TYR A 138 -21.87 -21.81 -37.61
CA TYR A 138 -22.05 -22.67 -38.79
C TYR A 138 -21.10 -23.86 -38.89
N GLY A 139 -20.05 -23.89 -38.06
CA GLY A 139 -19.10 -25.01 -37.97
C GLY A 139 -19.17 -25.77 -36.64
N VAL A 140 -20.04 -25.39 -35.71
CA VAL A 140 -20.26 -26.18 -34.49
C VAL A 140 -21.06 -27.42 -34.90
N PRO A 141 -20.64 -28.64 -34.57
CA PRO A 141 -21.39 -29.84 -34.96
C PRO A 141 -22.77 -29.86 -34.31
N GLN A 142 -23.69 -30.61 -34.91
CA GLN A 142 -24.98 -30.91 -34.30
C GLN A 142 -24.95 -32.33 -33.71
N LEU A 143 -25.71 -32.55 -32.64
CA LEU A 143 -25.93 -33.89 -32.11
C LEU A 143 -26.88 -34.64 -33.06
N ALA A 144 -26.47 -35.82 -33.48
CA ALA A 144 -27.24 -36.71 -34.33
C ALA A 144 -27.22 -38.13 -33.77
N LEU A 145 -28.13 -38.98 -34.24
CA LEU A 145 -28.19 -40.39 -33.90
C LEU A 145 -27.68 -41.21 -35.10
N THR A 146 -26.86 -42.21 -34.84
CA THR A 146 -26.41 -43.21 -35.81
C THR A 146 -26.69 -44.61 -35.28
N HIS A 147 -26.78 -45.58 -36.17
CA HIS A 147 -26.83 -47.00 -35.81
C HIS A 147 -25.41 -47.56 -35.72
N ASP A 148 -25.16 -48.40 -34.72
CA ASP A 148 -23.95 -49.20 -34.63
C ASP A 148 -23.95 -50.27 -35.74
N PRO A 149 -22.93 -50.33 -36.61
CA PRO A 149 -22.89 -51.31 -37.71
C PRO A 149 -22.87 -52.77 -37.25
N GLU A 150 -22.45 -53.06 -36.02
CA GLU A 150 -22.32 -54.42 -35.47
C GLU A 150 -23.50 -54.82 -34.59
N THR A 151 -24.05 -53.87 -33.82
CA THR A 151 -25.11 -54.15 -32.82
C THR A 151 -26.49 -53.60 -33.18
N ASP A 152 -26.60 -52.79 -34.24
CA ASP A 152 -27.80 -52.02 -34.65
C ASP A 152 -28.35 -51.08 -33.54
N GLU A 153 -27.56 -50.84 -32.49
CA GLU A 153 -27.95 -49.94 -31.40
C GLU A 153 -27.84 -48.49 -31.84
N VAL A 154 -28.82 -47.68 -31.42
CA VAL A 154 -28.82 -46.24 -31.67
C VAL A 154 -27.83 -45.55 -30.73
N LYS A 155 -26.80 -44.91 -31.28
CA LYS A 155 -25.77 -44.17 -30.53
C LYS A 155 -25.72 -42.70 -30.94
N PRO A 156 -25.58 -41.76 -29.98
CA PRO A 156 -25.40 -40.35 -30.30
C PRO A 156 -23.99 -40.08 -30.83
N TYR A 157 -23.88 -39.19 -31.82
CA TYR A 157 -22.61 -38.72 -32.36
C TYR A 157 -22.68 -37.25 -32.79
N LEU A 158 -21.53 -36.60 -32.92
CA LEU A 158 -21.42 -35.24 -33.44
C LEU A 158 -21.32 -35.28 -34.97
N LYS A 159 -22.32 -34.71 -35.65
CA LYS A 159 -22.38 -34.60 -37.11
C LYS A 159 -21.99 -33.19 -37.55
N ASP A 160 -21.05 -33.09 -38.48
CA ASP A 160 -20.65 -31.81 -39.08
C ASP A 160 -21.79 -31.15 -39.86
N ARG A 161 -21.80 -29.82 -39.88
CA ARG A 161 -22.77 -29.03 -40.65
C ARG A 161 -22.17 -28.62 -41.99
N GLU A 162 -22.94 -28.78 -43.07
CA GLU A 162 -22.55 -28.29 -44.40
C GLU A 162 -22.70 -26.75 -44.56
N THR A 163 -23.29 -26.09 -43.55
CA THR A 163 -23.65 -24.66 -43.59
C THR A 163 -22.46 -23.74 -43.83
N MET A 164 -21.28 -24.06 -43.28
CA MET A 164 -20.09 -23.22 -43.47
C MET A 164 -19.56 -23.30 -44.90
N GLY A 165 -19.46 -24.52 -45.44
CA GLY A 165 -19.01 -24.75 -46.82
C GLY A 165 -19.95 -24.11 -47.84
N TYR A 166 -21.26 -24.27 -47.65
CA TYR A 166 -22.27 -23.65 -48.51
C TYR A 166 -22.21 -22.11 -48.47
N TRP A 167 -22.13 -21.51 -47.28
CA TRP A 167 -22.02 -20.06 -47.13
C TRP A 167 -20.74 -19.51 -47.76
N ALA A 168 -19.60 -20.15 -47.51
CA ALA A 168 -18.32 -19.76 -48.08
C ALA A 168 -18.33 -19.88 -49.60
N GLY A 169 -18.83 -20.99 -50.14
CA GLY A 169 -18.99 -21.22 -51.58
C GLY A 169 -19.82 -20.11 -52.23
N LYS A 170 -20.98 -19.77 -51.66
CA LYS A 170 -21.82 -18.67 -52.16
C LYS A 170 -21.10 -17.32 -52.19
N LYS A 171 -20.32 -17.00 -51.15
CA LYS A 171 -19.54 -15.75 -51.08
C LYS A 171 -18.37 -15.71 -52.07
N VAL A 172 -17.71 -16.84 -52.29
CA VAL A 172 -16.62 -16.97 -53.28
C VAL A 172 -17.18 -16.85 -54.70
N SER A 173 -18.23 -17.60 -55.04
CA SER A 173 -18.86 -17.54 -56.36
C SER A 173 -19.40 -16.15 -56.70
N ALA A 174 -19.82 -15.38 -55.69
CA ALA A 174 -20.26 -13.99 -55.86
C ALA A 174 -19.11 -12.96 -55.90
N GLY A 175 -17.84 -13.37 -55.73
CA GLY A 175 -16.69 -12.45 -55.65
C GLY A 175 -16.68 -11.54 -54.41
N GLN A 176 -17.50 -11.83 -53.40
CA GLN A 176 -17.74 -10.95 -52.24
C GLN A 176 -16.84 -11.28 -51.03
N MET A 177 -16.01 -12.32 -51.11
CA MET A 177 -15.22 -12.81 -49.97
C MET A 177 -14.21 -11.75 -49.46
N ARG A 178 -13.49 -11.09 -50.37
CA ARG A 178 -12.49 -10.08 -50.00
C ARG A 178 -13.12 -8.85 -49.34
N ALA A 179 -14.25 -8.37 -49.88
CA ALA A 179 -15.02 -7.28 -49.28
C ALA A 179 -15.53 -7.66 -47.88
N TYR A 180 -16.00 -8.89 -47.70
CA TYR A 180 -16.44 -9.38 -46.38
C TYR A 180 -15.26 -9.44 -45.37
N GLN A 181 -14.09 -9.90 -45.79
CA GLN A 181 -12.88 -9.91 -44.95
C GLN A 181 -12.45 -8.50 -44.56
N GLN A 182 -12.50 -7.56 -45.51
CA GLN A 182 -12.19 -6.16 -45.27
C GLN A 182 -13.10 -5.54 -44.20
N GLU A 183 -14.40 -5.83 -44.27
CA GLU A 183 -15.42 -5.32 -43.34
C GLU A 183 -15.31 -5.98 -41.96
N CYS A 184 -15.22 -7.31 -41.91
CA CYS A 184 -15.42 -8.08 -40.68
C CYS A 184 -14.13 -8.58 -40.00
N ASN A 185 -12.97 -8.53 -40.65
CA ASN A 185 -11.73 -9.16 -40.15
C ASN A 185 -10.54 -8.21 -40.04
N SER A 186 -10.76 -6.90 -40.13
CA SER A 186 -9.70 -5.89 -40.02
C SER A 186 -9.28 -5.61 -38.56
N SER A 187 -10.14 -5.84 -37.58
CA SER A 187 -9.83 -5.66 -36.15
C SER A 187 -10.59 -6.62 -35.24
N SER A 188 -10.06 -6.87 -34.04
CA SER A 188 -10.76 -7.55 -32.95
C SER A 188 -11.77 -6.63 -32.26
N LEU A 189 -12.55 -7.20 -31.33
CA LEU A 189 -13.45 -6.45 -30.45
C LEU A 189 -12.72 -5.40 -29.59
N ASP A 190 -11.49 -5.69 -29.19
CA ASP A 190 -10.63 -4.82 -28.39
C ASP A 190 -9.81 -3.84 -29.25
N GLY A 191 -10.13 -3.75 -30.55
CA GLY A 191 -9.43 -2.86 -31.49
C GLY A 191 -8.04 -3.34 -31.90
N LEU A 192 -7.66 -4.59 -31.60
CA LEU A 192 -6.39 -5.15 -32.04
C LEU A 192 -6.42 -5.44 -33.55
N PRO A 193 -5.30 -5.30 -34.26
CA PRO A 193 -5.25 -5.55 -35.70
C PRO A 193 -5.56 -7.01 -36.04
N GLY A 194 -6.43 -7.20 -37.04
CA GLY A 194 -6.81 -8.50 -37.59
C GLY A 194 -5.98 -8.90 -38.81
N LEU A 195 -6.65 -9.38 -39.86
CA LEU A 195 -6.00 -9.83 -41.09
C LEU A 195 -5.23 -8.69 -41.78
N HIS A 196 -3.95 -8.92 -42.09
CA HIS A 196 -3.12 -7.93 -42.79
C HIS A 196 -3.65 -7.57 -44.18
N SER A 197 -4.26 -8.51 -44.90
CA SER A 197 -4.93 -8.25 -46.18
C SER A 197 -6.09 -7.27 -46.00
N ALA A 198 -6.96 -7.52 -45.02
CA ALA A 198 -8.09 -6.64 -44.69
C ALA A 198 -7.64 -5.25 -44.20
N LEU A 199 -6.52 -5.15 -43.49
CA LEU A 199 -5.94 -3.87 -43.09
C LEU A 199 -5.43 -3.07 -44.30
N ARG A 200 -4.70 -3.73 -45.21
CA ARG A 200 -4.21 -3.10 -46.45
C ARG A 200 -5.36 -2.64 -47.35
N ASP A 201 -6.40 -3.45 -47.47
CA ASP A 201 -7.59 -3.11 -48.25
C ASP A 201 -8.36 -1.91 -47.63
N ASN A 202 -8.23 -1.70 -46.31
CA ASN A 202 -8.73 -0.51 -45.62
C ASN A 202 -7.72 0.66 -45.56
N HIS A 203 -6.65 0.63 -46.36
CA HIS A 203 -5.59 1.65 -46.39
C HIS A 203 -4.90 1.90 -45.04
N LYS A 204 -4.90 0.91 -44.12
CA LYS A 204 -4.22 1.00 -42.83
C LYS A 204 -2.79 0.44 -42.94
N SER A 205 -1.84 1.10 -42.28
CA SER A 205 -0.44 0.64 -42.23
C SER A 205 -0.31 -0.58 -41.32
N VAL A 206 0.09 -1.72 -41.90
CA VAL A 206 0.38 -2.96 -41.15
C VAL A 206 1.54 -2.75 -40.18
N TRP A 207 2.56 -1.99 -40.59
CA TRP A 207 3.72 -1.69 -39.73
C TRP A 207 3.29 -0.92 -38.47
N ARG A 208 2.45 0.12 -38.61
CA ARG A 208 1.93 0.87 -37.44
C ARG A 208 1.11 -0.02 -36.52
N ALA A 209 0.30 -0.90 -37.10
CA ALA A 209 -0.51 -1.85 -36.33
C ALA A 209 0.35 -2.86 -35.55
N GLN A 210 1.42 -3.38 -36.16
CA GLN A 210 2.38 -4.26 -35.50
C GLN A 210 3.14 -3.54 -34.39
N LEU A 211 3.58 -2.30 -34.63
CA LEU A 211 4.23 -1.48 -33.62
C LEU A 211 3.29 -1.22 -32.43
N ALA A 212 2.04 -0.85 -32.67
CA ALA A 212 1.04 -0.66 -31.61
C ALA A 212 0.79 -1.95 -30.81
N GLY A 213 0.72 -3.11 -31.49
CA GLY A 213 0.60 -4.41 -30.83
C GLY A 213 1.83 -4.77 -29.98
N TRP A 214 3.03 -4.45 -30.47
CA TRP A 214 4.27 -4.62 -29.71
C TRP A 214 4.32 -3.71 -28.48
N MET A 215 3.95 -2.43 -28.63
CA MET A 215 3.89 -1.48 -27.52
C MET A 215 2.88 -1.91 -26.46
N ASN A 216 1.69 -2.37 -26.85
CA ASN A 216 0.69 -2.86 -25.90
C ASN A 216 1.16 -4.12 -25.16
N ARG A 217 1.92 -5.00 -25.83
CA ARG A 217 2.50 -6.19 -25.19
C ARG A 217 3.55 -5.85 -24.12
N HIS A 218 4.35 -4.81 -24.35
CA HIS A 218 5.42 -4.39 -23.44
C HIS A 218 5.04 -3.14 -22.63
N ARG A 219 3.75 -2.85 -22.48
CA ARG A 219 3.27 -1.63 -21.80
C ARG A 219 3.80 -1.55 -20.36
N ASP A 220 3.73 -2.63 -19.61
CA ASP A 220 4.21 -2.69 -18.23
C ASP A 220 5.73 -2.43 -18.15
N GLU A 221 6.52 -3.01 -19.04
CA GLU A 221 7.97 -2.79 -19.11
C GLU A 221 8.31 -1.34 -19.46
N LEU A 222 7.55 -0.74 -20.38
CA LEU A 222 7.69 0.66 -20.77
C LEU A 222 7.31 1.60 -19.60
N GLU A 223 6.21 1.34 -18.89
CA GLU A 223 5.81 2.13 -17.72
C GLU A 223 6.78 1.96 -16.56
N MET A 224 7.29 0.76 -16.31
CA MET A 224 8.36 0.57 -15.32
C MET A 224 9.63 1.32 -15.71
N THR A 225 10.05 1.25 -16.98
CA THR A 225 11.23 1.99 -17.46
C THR A 225 11.03 3.49 -17.30
N LYS A 226 9.86 4.01 -17.67
CA LYS A 226 9.49 5.41 -17.51
C LYS A 226 9.46 5.84 -16.04
N THR A 227 8.93 5.00 -15.15
CA THR A 227 8.88 5.25 -13.70
C THR A 227 10.29 5.24 -13.10
N SER A 228 11.14 4.30 -13.50
CA SER A 228 12.54 4.23 -13.07
C SER A 228 13.34 5.44 -13.54
N ILE A 229 13.15 5.88 -14.79
CA ILE A 229 13.76 7.11 -15.31
C ILE A 229 13.27 8.31 -14.49
N LEU A 230 11.97 8.42 -14.21
CA LEU A 230 11.41 9.48 -13.40
C LEU A 230 11.99 9.49 -11.97
N LEU A 231 12.11 8.32 -11.34
CA LEU A 231 12.74 8.16 -10.02
C LEU A 231 14.21 8.59 -10.03
N LEU A 232 14.97 8.25 -11.07
CA LEU A 232 16.34 8.72 -11.24
C LEU A 232 16.40 10.25 -11.31
N PHE A 233 15.51 10.89 -12.08
CA PHE A 233 15.43 12.36 -12.13
C PHE A 233 14.99 13.00 -10.81
N VAL A 234 14.09 12.35 -10.04
CA VAL A 234 13.64 12.85 -8.73
C VAL A 234 14.73 12.71 -7.66
N VAL A 235 15.49 11.61 -7.67
CA VAL A 235 16.61 11.41 -6.73
C VAL A 235 17.74 12.39 -7.04
N ASP A 236 18.07 12.61 -8.32
CA ASP A 236 19.12 13.55 -8.73
C ASP A 236 18.77 15.03 -8.41
N THR A 237 17.48 15.37 -8.34
CA THR A 237 17.03 16.71 -7.93
C THR A 237 16.83 16.89 -6.43
N ALA A 238 16.91 15.81 -5.63
CA ALA A 238 16.69 15.84 -4.18
C ALA A 238 17.98 15.76 -3.34
N VAL A 239 19.15 15.49 -3.95
CA VAL A 239 20.43 15.55 -3.23
C VAL A 239 20.92 17.01 -3.23
N SER A 240 20.52 17.76 -2.20
CA SER A 240 21.19 19.03 -1.90
C SER A 240 22.58 18.74 -1.35
N GLU A 241 23.62 19.02 -2.14
CA GLU A 241 24.99 19.05 -1.63
C GLU A 241 25.13 20.23 -0.66
N VAL A 242 25.52 19.96 0.60
CA VAL A 242 25.72 20.97 1.64
C VAL A 242 27.07 20.76 2.31
N ASP A 243 27.72 21.85 2.72
CA ASP A 243 29.01 21.81 3.40
C ASP A 243 28.91 21.16 4.79
N VAL A 244 27.78 21.36 5.49
CA VAL A 244 27.53 20.80 6.83
C VAL A 244 26.12 20.19 6.90
N LEU A 245 26.04 18.87 7.12
CA LEU A 245 24.79 18.17 7.40
C LEU A 245 24.63 17.93 8.91
N VAL A 246 23.58 18.48 9.50
CA VAL A 246 23.21 18.29 10.91
C VAL A 246 22.13 17.21 10.99
N ILE A 247 22.40 16.11 11.67
CA ILE A 247 21.46 15.00 11.87
C ILE A 247 20.93 15.05 13.31
N GLY A 248 19.61 15.23 13.44
CA GLY A 248 18.91 15.42 14.70
C GLY A 248 18.71 16.91 15.04
N ALA A 249 17.49 17.28 15.39
CA ALA A 249 17.03 18.61 15.77
C ALA A 249 16.70 18.75 17.26
N GLY A 250 17.41 17.98 18.10
CA GLY A 250 17.50 18.20 19.54
C GLY A 250 18.36 19.44 19.90
N PRO A 251 18.61 19.72 21.19
CA PRO A 251 19.32 20.92 21.61
C PRO A 251 20.69 21.10 20.95
N THR A 252 21.44 20.01 20.74
CA THR A 252 22.73 20.02 20.04
C THR A 252 22.60 20.39 18.57
N GLY A 253 21.69 19.77 17.83
CA GLY A 253 21.46 20.11 16.43
C GLY A 253 20.98 21.55 16.25
N LEU A 254 20.09 22.02 17.15
CA LEU A 254 19.65 23.41 17.17
C LEU A 254 20.78 24.39 17.51
N GLY A 255 21.70 24.02 18.41
CA GLY A 255 22.90 24.80 18.70
C GLY A 255 23.81 24.93 17.47
N ALA A 256 24.05 23.82 16.78
CA ALA A 256 24.82 23.79 15.53
C ALA A 256 24.15 24.64 14.44
N ALA A 257 22.87 24.40 14.15
CA ALA A 257 22.09 25.17 13.18
C ALA A 257 22.08 26.67 13.50
N LYS A 258 21.92 27.03 14.78
CA LYS A 258 21.95 28.43 15.21
C LYS A 258 23.30 29.07 14.96
N ARG A 259 24.40 28.34 15.21
CA ARG A 259 25.75 28.84 14.98
C ARG A 259 26.08 28.94 13.49
N LEU A 260 25.72 27.94 12.69
CA LEU A 260 25.85 27.96 11.23
C LEU A 260 25.11 29.15 10.62
N GLN A 261 23.86 29.38 11.05
CA GLN A 261 23.07 30.55 10.65
C GLN A 261 23.72 31.88 11.08
N GLN A 262 24.32 31.92 12.27
CA GLN A 262 24.98 33.13 12.79
C GLN A 262 26.23 33.48 11.98
N LEU A 263 27.05 32.47 11.65
CA LEU A 263 28.29 32.66 10.92
C LEU A 263 28.05 32.91 9.43
N ASN A 264 27.03 32.25 8.85
CA ASN A 264 26.63 32.36 7.45
C ASN A 264 27.80 32.15 6.46
N ASN A 265 28.71 31.23 6.78
CA ASN A 265 29.94 30.96 6.03
C ASN A 265 29.95 29.60 5.31
N ALA A 266 28.91 28.77 5.49
CA ALA A 266 28.80 27.43 4.93
C ALA A 266 27.33 27.13 4.60
N SER A 267 27.09 26.40 3.52
CA SER A 267 25.78 25.82 3.23
C SER A 267 25.50 24.67 4.19
N TRP A 268 24.27 24.59 4.70
CA TRP A 268 23.93 23.58 5.70
C TRP A 268 22.48 23.11 5.59
N LEU A 269 22.25 21.89 6.05
CA LEU A 269 20.92 21.29 6.17
C LEU A 269 20.80 20.62 7.53
N ILE A 270 19.65 20.77 8.17
CA ILE A 270 19.28 20.00 9.36
C ILE A 270 18.17 19.02 9.02
N VAL A 271 18.33 17.76 9.40
CA VAL A 271 17.35 16.70 9.18
C VAL A 271 17.03 16.02 10.51
N ASP A 272 15.77 15.70 10.74
CA ASP A 272 15.30 14.90 11.88
C ASP A 272 14.22 13.93 11.39
N SER A 273 14.08 12.79 12.06
CA SER A 273 13.01 11.83 11.76
C SER A 273 11.66 12.22 12.38
N ILE A 274 11.63 13.18 13.31
CA ILE A 274 10.45 13.65 14.03
C ILE A 274 10.05 15.04 13.52
N GLU A 275 8.76 15.32 13.42
CA GLU A 275 8.22 16.60 12.91
C GLU A 275 8.47 17.79 13.85
N THR A 276 8.63 17.54 15.15
CA THR A 276 8.80 18.58 16.18
C THR A 276 10.26 18.75 16.60
N LEU A 277 10.72 20.00 16.64
CA LEU A 277 12.07 20.36 17.11
C LEU A 277 12.19 20.21 18.64
N GLY A 278 13.40 19.95 19.12
CA GLY A 278 13.73 19.91 20.55
C GLY A 278 14.10 18.52 21.08
N GLY A 279 13.82 17.45 20.34
CA GLY A 279 14.14 16.08 20.77
C GLY A 279 13.58 15.79 22.16
N LEU A 280 14.36 15.16 23.05
CA LEU A 280 13.96 14.90 24.44
C LEU A 280 13.73 16.16 25.30
N ALA A 281 14.05 17.35 24.79
CA ALA A 281 13.76 18.63 25.46
C ALA A 281 12.44 19.24 24.99
N SER A 282 11.68 18.56 24.12
CA SER A 282 10.33 19.00 23.75
C SER A 282 9.38 18.95 24.94
N THR A 283 8.34 19.78 24.89
CA THR A 283 7.24 19.77 25.85
C THR A 283 6.05 19.13 25.16
N ASP A 284 5.50 18.08 25.77
CA ASP A 284 4.26 17.47 25.29
C ASP A 284 3.08 18.01 26.11
N ALA A 285 1.91 18.06 25.47
CA ALA A 285 0.66 18.43 26.10
C ALA A 285 -0.28 17.22 26.16
N THR A 286 -0.93 17.02 27.30
CA THR A 286 -2.00 16.01 27.41
C THR A 286 -3.27 16.50 26.70
N LEU A 287 -4.21 15.59 26.42
CA LEU A 287 -5.50 15.92 25.79
C LEU A 287 -6.30 16.95 26.60
N GLU A 288 -6.10 16.99 27.92
CA GLU A 288 -6.75 17.91 28.84
C GLU A 288 -6.05 19.30 28.90
N GLY A 289 -4.94 19.48 28.18
CA GLY A 289 -4.23 20.76 28.05
C GLY A 289 -3.17 21.01 29.13
N PHE A 290 -2.76 19.99 29.89
CA PHE A 290 -1.60 20.11 30.79
C PHE A 290 -0.31 20.05 29.98
N ALA A 291 0.54 21.07 30.14
CA ALA A 291 1.86 21.08 29.53
C ALA A 291 2.88 20.57 30.57
N GLY A 292 3.70 19.59 30.19
CA GLY A 292 4.77 19.08 31.04
C GLY A 292 5.98 18.67 30.21
N MET A 293 7.18 18.82 30.75
CA MET A 293 8.27 17.93 30.31
C MET A 293 7.86 16.50 30.70
N LEU A 294 8.15 15.55 29.82
CA LEU A 294 7.43 14.29 29.68
C LEU A 294 7.45 13.35 30.91
N SER A 295 6.58 13.60 31.89
CA SER A 295 5.89 12.65 32.79
C SER A 295 5.13 13.48 33.83
N SER A 296 3.79 13.46 33.93
CA SER A 296 3.14 14.13 35.06
C SER A 296 1.77 13.55 35.44
N LEU A 297 1.50 13.52 36.74
CA LEU A 297 0.31 13.06 37.45
C LEU A 297 -0.26 14.29 38.18
N THR A 298 -1.48 14.73 37.85
CA THR A 298 -2.06 15.96 38.44
C THR A 298 -3.03 15.66 39.58
N THR A 299 -2.83 16.31 40.73
CA THR A 299 -3.75 16.31 41.89
C THR A 299 -3.91 17.70 42.51
N SER A 300 -5.09 17.98 43.06
CA SER A 300 -5.49 19.32 43.47
C SER A 300 -5.12 19.68 44.92
N THR A 301 -4.05 20.46 45.14
CA THR A 301 -3.92 21.35 46.32
C THR A 301 -3.11 22.61 45.99
N PRO A 302 -3.35 23.77 46.65
CA PRO A 302 -3.02 25.07 46.08
C PRO A 302 -1.75 25.69 46.69
N THR A 303 -0.56 25.38 46.17
CA THR A 303 0.64 26.19 46.47
C THR A 303 1.76 26.00 45.44
N THR A 304 1.77 26.81 44.38
CA THR A 304 2.91 27.48 43.69
C THR A 304 2.60 27.71 42.20
N ASP A 305 3.15 28.79 41.66
CA ASP A 305 2.86 29.49 40.39
C ASP A 305 2.56 28.57 39.18
N SER A 306 1.30 28.13 39.06
CA SER A 306 0.83 27.08 38.14
C SER A 306 0.09 27.61 36.90
N THR A 307 0.09 28.93 36.67
CA THR A 307 -0.79 29.58 35.69
C THR A 307 -0.51 29.26 34.21
N LYS A 308 0.62 28.61 33.88
CA LYS A 308 0.98 28.19 32.51
C LYS A 308 0.95 26.68 32.25
N LEU A 309 0.95 25.85 33.29
CA LEU A 309 1.02 24.38 33.18
C LEU A 309 -0.36 23.72 33.32
N CYS A 310 -1.32 24.42 33.93
CA CYS A 310 -2.70 23.98 34.09
C CYS A 310 -3.65 24.84 33.22
N PRO A 311 -4.67 24.26 32.57
CA PRO A 311 -5.72 25.01 31.90
C PRO A 311 -6.42 25.96 32.88
N SER A 312 -6.70 27.19 32.46
CA SER A 312 -7.25 28.29 33.28
C SER A 312 -8.58 28.02 34.03
N GLN A 313 -9.21 26.86 33.81
CA GLN A 313 -10.48 26.45 34.42
C GLN A 313 -10.33 25.37 35.53
N LEU A 314 -9.13 24.84 35.75
CA LEU A 314 -8.84 23.81 36.77
C LEU A 314 -7.82 24.35 37.79
N THR A 315 -8.22 24.47 39.05
CA THR A 315 -7.29 24.76 40.16
C THR A 315 -6.65 23.45 40.64
N GLY A 316 -5.50 23.07 40.07
CA GLY A 316 -4.78 21.84 40.44
C GLY A 316 -3.26 21.96 40.37
N THR A 317 -2.56 21.00 41.00
CA THR A 317 -1.08 20.85 40.99
C THR A 317 -0.70 19.64 40.14
N SER A 318 0.49 19.67 39.54
CA SER A 318 1.04 18.57 38.75
C SER A 318 2.29 17.98 39.42
N ILE A 319 2.40 16.65 39.44
CA ILE A 319 3.50 15.88 40.02
C ILE A 319 4.15 15.07 38.91
N MET A 320 5.39 15.42 38.54
CA MET A 320 6.20 14.64 37.61
C MET A 320 6.97 13.54 38.34
N LEU A 321 6.92 12.32 37.80
CA LEU A 321 7.62 11.15 38.36
C LEU A 321 8.51 10.51 37.30
N GLU A 322 9.76 10.24 37.69
CA GLU A 322 10.73 9.55 36.84
C GLU A 322 11.07 8.18 37.44
N VAL A 323 10.87 7.12 36.65
CA VAL A 323 11.23 5.74 37.05
C VAL A 323 12.27 5.18 36.10
N SER A 324 13.46 4.88 36.62
CA SER A 324 14.55 4.30 35.82
C SER A 324 14.31 2.81 35.50
N GLU A 325 14.72 2.40 34.31
CA GLU A 325 14.67 1.01 33.83
C GLU A 325 16.05 0.61 33.28
N SER A 326 16.49 -0.61 33.57
CA SER A 326 17.67 -1.23 32.95
C SER A 326 17.56 -2.75 33.01
N SER A 327 18.53 -3.47 32.43
CA SER A 327 18.66 -4.92 32.59
C SER A 327 18.84 -5.36 34.06
N TYR A 328 19.32 -4.46 34.94
CA TYR A 328 19.51 -4.72 36.37
C TYR A 328 18.35 -4.23 37.25
N LYS A 329 17.48 -3.36 36.70
CA LYS A 329 16.29 -2.83 37.36
C LYS A 329 15.15 -2.83 36.36
N THR A 330 14.49 -3.99 36.23
CA THR A 330 13.36 -4.17 35.32
C THR A 330 12.12 -3.43 35.84
N VAL A 331 11.24 -3.02 34.92
CA VAL A 331 10.00 -2.31 35.24
C VAL A 331 8.82 -3.07 34.63
N ASN A 332 7.77 -3.30 35.41
CA ASN A 332 6.51 -3.85 34.90
C ASN A 332 5.62 -2.72 34.39
N HIS A 333 5.63 -2.52 33.07
CA HIS A 333 4.89 -1.43 32.42
C HIS A 333 3.36 -1.51 32.62
N ASN A 334 2.82 -2.70 32.87
CA ASN A 334 1.38 -2.89 33.09
C ASN A 334 0.91 -2.38 34.47
N THR A 335 1.79 -2.38 35.48
CA THR A 335 1.46 -1.94 36.84
C THR A 335 2.10 -0.61 37.21
N LEU A 336 3.06 -0.12 36.41
CA LEU A 336 3.87 1.07 36.68
C LEU A 336 3.07 2.29 37.15
N LEU A 337 1.96 2.61 36.47
CA LEU A 337 1.13 3.76 36.84
C LEU A 337 0.47 3.57 38.22
N ALA A 338 -0.12 2.41 38.46
CA ALA A 338 -0.75 2.09 39.75
C ALA A 338 0.29 2.04 40.88
N ASP A 339 1.45 1.42 40.63
CA ASP A 339 2.57 1.35 41.55
C ASP A 339 3.11 2.76 41.87
N SER A 340 3.14 3.66 40.88
CA SER A 340 3.57 5.06 41.04
C SER A 340 2.57 5.86 41.89
N VAL A 341 1.27 5.72 41.64
CA VAL A 341 0.22 6.37 42.45
C VAL A 341 0.25 5.85 43.89
N GLN A 342 0.40 4.55 44.07
CA GLN A 342 0.57 3.96 45.40
C GLN A 342 1.84 4.49 46.08
N GLY A 343 2.93 4.68 45.32
CA GLY A 343 4.17 5.31 45.81
C GLY A 343 3.97 6.74 46.27
N LEU A 344 3.16 7.54 45.56
CA LEU A 344 2.80 8.90 45.97
C LEU A 344 2.03 8.90 47.31
N ILE A 345 1.11 7.96 47.49
CA ILE A 345 0.37 7.78 48.75
C ILE A 345 1.32 7.39 49.88
N ASN A 346 2.19 6.42 49.63
CA ASN A 346 3.14 5.92 50.62
C ASN A 346 4.16 6.99 51.06
N THR A 347 4.37 8.04 50.26
CA THR A 347 5.31 9.13 50.51
C THR A 347 4.63 10.43 50.93
N ASP A 348 3.32 10.38 51.21
CA ASP A 348 2.49 11.54 51.60
C ASP A 348 2.48 12.68 50.55
N LEU A 349 2.83 12.40 49.29
CA LEU A 349 2.71 13.34 48.16
C LEU A 349 1.28 13.39 47.59
N LEU A 350 0.47 12.37 47.88
CA LEU A 350 -0.93 12.25 47.48
C LEU A 350 -1.71 11.62 48.64
N LYS A 351 -2.86 12.16 49.01
CA LYS A 351 -3.73 11.55 50.02
C LYS A 351 -4.63 10.50 49.35
N PRO A 352 -5.04 9.42 50.04
CA PRO A 352 -5.91 8.39 49.46
C PRO A 352 -7.21 8.92 48.83
N ASP A 353 -7.72 10.05 49.32
CA ASP A 353 -8.96 10.69 48.84
C ASP A 353 -8.71 11.81 47.80
N ASP A 354 -7.46 12.05 47.38
CA ASP A 354 -7.15 13.04 46.35
C ASP A 354 -7.61 12.55 44.97
N GLU A 355 -8.25 13.44 44.20
CA GLU A 355 -8.75 13.14 42.86
C GLU A 355 -7.62 13.27 41.82
N VAL A 356 -7.32 12.15 41.13
CA VAL A 356 -6.39 12.13 39.99
C VAL A 356 -7.17 12.44 38.71
N VAL A 357 -6.92 13.61 38.13
CA VAL A 357 -7.69 14.13 37.00
C VAL A 357 -7.04 13.87 35.63
N SER A 358 -5.72 13.66 35.59
CA SER A 358 -5.00 13.26 34.39
C SER A 358 -3.76 12.45 34.75
N THR A 359 -3.46 11.47 33.90
CA THR A 359 -2.29 10.59 34.02
C THR A 359 -1.57 10.54 32.68
N TYR A 360 -0.26 10.65 32.72
CA TYR A 360 0.57 10.55 31.53
C TYR A 360 1.76 9.62 31.79
N VAL A 361 1.95 8.64 30.91
CA VAL A 361 3.07 7.70 30.96
C VAL A 361 3.77 7.73 29.61
N CYS A 362 5.07 8.04 29.62
CA CYS A 362 5.92 7.97 28.46
C CYS A 362 7.21 7.22 28.78
N ARG A 363 7.62 6.35 27.87
CA ARG A 363 8.85 5.56 28.01
C ARG A 363 9.89 6.08 27.04
N PHE A 364 11.03 6.48 27.59
CA PHE A 364 12.24 6.77 26.81
C PHE A 364 13.21 5.61 26.93
N ASP A 365 13.51 4.99 25.80
CA ASP A 365 14.47 3.89 25.76
C ASP A 365 15.87 4.35 26.20
N HIS A 366 16.27 5.54 25.75
CA HIS A 366 17.53 6.19 26.12
C HIS A 366 17.24 7.41 27.02
N GLY A 367 17.25 7.21 28.34
CA GLY A 367 17.04 8.29 29.33
C GLY A 367 18.34 8.88 29.90
N TYR A 368 19.26 8.03 30.35
CA TYR A 368 20.52 8.44 30.98
C TYR A 368 21.74 7.76 30.35
N PRO A 369 22.75 8.53 29.90
CA PRO A 369 24.05 7.98 29.51
C PRO A 369 24.85 7.62 30.77
N THR A 370 24.78 6.37 31.20
CA THR A 370 25.39 5.91 32.46
C THR A 370 26.91 6.13 32.46
N PRO A 371 27.48 6.80 33.49
CA PRO A 371 28.92 7.00 33.62
C PRO A 371 29.63 5.75 34.15
N SER A 372 29.62 4.65 33.37
CA SER A 372 30.30 3.40 33.75
C SER A 372 31.83 3.57 33.73
N LEU A 373 32.54 2.65 34.40
CA LEU A 373 34.00 2.66 34.47
C LEU A 373 34.63 2.52 33.07
N GLU A 374 33.99 1.76 32.19
CA GLU A 374 34.45 1.43 30.84
C GLU A 374 34.16 2.54 29.83
N ARG A 375 33.25 3.47 30.17
CA ARG A 375 32.73 4.51 29.26
C ARG A 375 33.85 5.24 28.53
N TYR A 376 34.86 5.74 29.26
CA TYR A 376 35.91 6.55 28.65
C TYR A 376 36.74 5.76 27.64
N GLY A 377 37.03 4.49 27.92
CA GLY A 377 37.76 3.62 27.00
C GLY A 377 36.97 3.38 25.71
N ALA A 378 35.67 3.09 25.84
CA ALA A 378 34.79 2.87 24.69
C ALA A 378 34.57 4.15 23.85
N MET A 379 34.21 5.26 24.50
CA MET A 379 33.88 6.51 23.82
C MET A 379 35.08 7.15 23.12
N THR A 380 36.28 7.04 23.68
CA THR A 380 37.48 7.57 23.01
C THR A 380 37.67 6.93 21.63
N ASN A 381 37.55 5.60 21.54
CA ASN A 381 37.73 4.89 20.28
C ASN A 381 36.61 5.19 19.27
N ILE A 382 35.36 5.26 19.75
CA ILE A 382 34.18 5.49 18.89
C ILE A 382 34.20 6.91 18.32
N LEU A 383 34.45 7.93 19.15
CA LEU A 383 34.44 9.32 18.69
C LEU A 383 35.59 9.60 17.72
N ILE A 384 36.79 9.05 17.95
CA ILE A 384 37.92 9.16 17.01
C ILE A 384 37.57 8.51 15.66
N TYR A 385 37.04 7.28 15.68
CA TYR A 385 36.65 6.58 14.45
C TYR A 385 35.61 7.36 13.63
N LEU A 386 34.61 7.94 14.28
CA LEU A 386 33.61 8.76 13.59
C LEU A 386 34.22 10.05 13.04
N GLN A 387 35.10 10.70 13.79
CA GLN A 387 35.78 11.91 13.35
C GLN A 387 36.68 11.66 12.13
N GLU A 388 37.37 10.52 12.04
CA GLU A 388 38.13 10.10 10.85
C GLU A 388 37.25 9.92 9.60
N LYS A 389 35.94 9.77 9.79
CA LYS A 389 34.92 9.71 8.72
C LYS A 389 34.21 11.03 8.50
N ASN A 390 34.71 12.13 9.06
CA ASN A 390 34.09 13.46 9.06
C ASN A 390 32.69 13.49 9.72
N ILE A 391 32.48 12.66 10.76
CA ILE A 391 31.25 12.62 11.55
C ILE A 391 31.57 13.09 12.98
N LEU A 392 31.01 14.23 13.39
CA LEU A 392 31.10 14.71 14.76
C LEU A 392 29.85 14.30 15.54
N SER A 393 29.99 13.27 16.38
CA SER A 393 28.89 12.78 17.23
C SER A 393 28.86 13.53 18.57
N GLN A 394 27.84 14.36 18.77
CA GLN A 394 27.73 15.26 19.92
C GLN A 394 26.37 15.19 20.65
N GLY A 395 26.32 15.76 21.86
CA GLY A 395 25.13 15.86 22.69
C GLY A 395 24.99 14.72 23.70
N ARG A 396 23.89 14.73 24.47
CA ARG A 396 23.65 13.82 25.62
C ARG A 396 24.00 12.36 25.35
N PHE A 397 23.53 11.81 24.23
CA PHE A 397 23.81 10.44 23.81
C PHE A 397 24.83 10.33 22.68
N GLY A 398 25.07 11.41 21.92
CA GLY A 398 26.07 11.39 20.87
C GLY A 398 27.50 11.30 21.42
N SER A 399 27.79 12.01 22.51
CA SER A 399 29.09 11.96 23.19
C SER A 399 29.08 11.14 24.50
N TRP A 400 27.89 10.73 24.95
CA TRP A 400 27.66 9.89 26.14
C TRP A 400 28.27 10.44 27.46
N LYS A 401 28.50 11.76 27.55
CA LYS A 401 29.05 12.39 28.77
C LYS A 401 27.95 13.07 29.57
N TYR A 402 27.41 12.36 30.56
CA TYR A 402 26.39 12.89 31.47
C TYR A 402 26.77 14.23 32.13
N GLY A 403 28.03 14.41 32.53
CA GLY A 403 28.51 15.63 33.20
C GLY A 403 28.42 16.91 32.35
N VAL A 404 28.16 16.77 31.05
CA VAL A 404 27.86 17.87 30.11
C VAL A 404 26.65 17.51 29.23
N GLY A 405 25.66 16.85 29.84
CA GLY A 405 24.48 16.29 29.16
C GLY A 405 23.17 17.04 29.38
N ASN A 406 23.20 18.23 29.99
CA ASN A 406 22.03 19.10 30.15
C ASN A 406 21.75 19.89 28.86
N GLN A 407 20.65 20.65 28.83
CA GLN A 407 20.21 21.38 27.63
C GLN A 407 21.21 22.45 27.17
N ASP A 408 21.71 23.25 28.10
CA ASP A 408 22.73 24.29 27.88
C ASP A 408 24.02 23.70 27.33
N HIS A 409 24.53 22.63 27.96
CA HIS A 409 25.72 21.92 27.51
C HIS A 409 25.52 21.31 26.14
N SER A 410 24.40 20.61 25.92
CA SER A 410 24.07 19.98 24.65
C SER A 410 24.00 21.03 23.53
N PHE A 411 23.39 22.19 23.79
CA PHE A 411 23.35 23.30 22.86
C PHE A 411 24.75 23.84 22.55
N MET A 412 25.57 24.05 23.57
CA MET A 412 26.95 24.53 23.40
C MET A 412 27.85 23.51 22.69
N LEU A 413 27.65 22.20 22.89
CA LEU A 413 28.34 21.17 22.12
C LEU A 413 28.06 21.30 20.62
N GLY A 414 26.83 21.65 20.24
CA GLY A 414 26.49 21.93 18.85
C GLY A 414 27.18 23.19 18.31
N VAL A 415 27.21 24.25 19.12
CA VAL A 415 27.89 25.51 18.77
C VAL A 415 29.39 25.28 18.57
N GLU A 416 30.05 24.61 19.51
CA GLU A 416 31.49 24.34 19.47
C GLU A 416 31.87 23.36 18.36
N ALA A 417 31.01 22.39 18.02
CA ALA A 417 31.23 21.49 16.89
C ALA A 417 31.31 22.26 15.57
N VAL A 418 30.47 23.27 15.37
CA VAL A 418 30.52 24.13 14.17
C VAL A 418 31.81 24.95 14.13
N GLU A 419 32.28 25.45 15.28
CA GLU A 419 33.57 26.15 15.36
C GLU A 419 34.74 25.22 15.04
N LEU A 420 34.69 23.97 15.48
CA LEU A 420 35.68 22.95 15.16
C LEU A 420 35.69 22.66 13.65
N ILE A 421 34.52 22.47 13.03
CA ILE A 421 34.39 22.19 11.59
C ILE A 421 34.91 23.37 10.74
N LEU A 422 34.48 24.60 11.04
CA LEU A 422 34.74 25.75 10.16
C LEU A 422 36.07 26.46 10.43
N PHE A 423 36.55 26.44 11.67
CA PHE A 423 37.72 27.24 12.08
C PHE A 423 38.80 26.41 12.77
N SER A 424 38.65 25.08 12.85
CA SER A 424 39.55 24.22 13.65
C SER A 424 39.66 24.69 15.11
N GLY A 425 38.55 25.17 15.67
CA GLY A 425 38.43 25.60 17.05
C GLY A 425 38.56 24.45 18.07
N PHE A 426 38.27 24.73 19.33
CA PHE A 426 38.30 23.73 20.41
C PHE A 426 36.90 23.46 20.98
N GLU A 427 36.57 22.18 21.16
CA GLU A 427 35.37 21.74 21.88
C GLU A 427 35.66 21.63 23.38
N VAL A 428 35.62 22.78 24.06
CA VAL A 428 35.94 22.91 25.48
C VAL A 428 34.89 22.22 26.36
N THR A 429 33.61 22.29 25.99
CA THR A 429 32.51 21.65 26.73
C THR A 429 32.68 20.13 26.73
N LEU A 430 33.07 19.53 25.61
CA LEU A 430 33.27 18.08 25.53
C LEU A 430 34.56 17.63 26.26
N SER A 431 35.65 18.36 26.04
CA SER A 431 36.98 17.95 26.50
C SER A 431 37.19 18.21 28.00
N ASN A 432 36.68 19.33 28.51
CA ASN A 432 36.95 19.80 29.88
C ASN A 432 35.65 20.18 30.64
N PRO A 433 34.83 19.18 31.04
CA PRO A 433 33.62 19.42 31.85
C PRO A 433 33.85 20.29 33.09
N ASP A 434 34.91 20.04 33.85
CA ASP A 434 35.20 20.78 35.07
C ASP A 434 35.48 22.26 34.80
N PHE A 435 36.11 22.57 33.67
CA PHE A 435 36.40 23.95 33.28
C PHE A 435 35.12 24.71 32.95
N VAL A 436 34.23 24.13 32.13
CA VAL A 436 33.00 24.81 31.72
C VAL A 436 31.99 24.92 32.85
N ASN A 437 31.96 23.96 33.77
CA ASN A 437 31.05 23.94 34.93
C ASN A 437 31.47 24.87 36.07
N SER A 438 32.76 25.17 36.20
CA SER A 438 33.29 26.00 37.30
C SER A 438 33.24 27.51 37.02
N ARG A 439 32.79 27.93 35.83
CA ARG A 439 32.77 29.34 35.42
C ARG A 439 31.56 29.69 34.56
N ALA A 440 31.23 30.97 34.52
CA ALA A 440 30.36 31.51 33.49
C ALA A 440 31.17 31.77 32.21
N ASN A 441 30.84 31.06 31.13
CA ASN A 441 31.46 31.25 29.82
C ASN A 441 30.77 32.41 29.11
N THR A 442 31.50 33.50 28.84
CA THR A 442 30.93 34.78 28.35
C THR A 442 31.50 35.24 27.02
N GLU A 443 32.48 34.53 26.49
CA GLU A 443 33.25 34.87 25.30
C GLU A 443 32.43 34.70 24.02
N CYS A 444 31.67 33.60 23.91
CA CYS A 444 30.77 33.38 22.78
C CYS A 444 29.45 34.12 22.99
N ARG A 445 29.05 34.95 22.01
CA ARG A 445 27.84 35.80 22.07
C ARG A 445 27.04 35.70 20.77
N LEU A 446 25.72 35.87 20.89
CA LEU A 446 24.79 35.82 19.75
C LEU A 446 24.77 37.11 18.91
N ALA A 447 25.05 38.27 19.52
CA ALA A 447 25.08 39.56 18.85
C ALA A 447 26.52 39.97 18.49
N SER A 448 26.73 40.48 17.27
CA SER A 448 27.90 41.31 16.97
C SER A 448 27.82 42.56 17.85
N THR A 449 28.71 42.70 18.83
CA THR A 449 28.81 43.94 19.60
C THR A 449 29.08 45.08 18.62
N LYS A 450 28.11 45.99 18.40
CA LYS A 450 28.44 47.31 17.87
C LYS A 450 29.32 47.98 18.92
N VAL A 451 30.62 48.04 18.64
CA VAL A 451 31.54 48.89 19.39
C VAL A 451 31.08 50.33 19.18
N VAL A 452 30.39 50.90 20.18
CA VAL A 452 30.25 52.35 20.28
C VAL A 452 31.59 52.84 20.81
N ARG A 453 32.46 53.32 19.92
CA ARG A 453 33.61 54.15 20.32
C ARG A 453 33.03 55.45 20.90
N ARG A 454 33.34 55.74 22.16
CA ARG A 454 33.21 57.09 22.70
C ARG A 454 34.32 57.98 22.18
#